data_AF-A0A2T0S6J4-F1
#
_entry.id   AF-A0A2T0S6J4-F1
#
_cell.length_a   1.000
_cell.length_b   1.000
_cell.length_c   1.000
_cell.angle_alpha   90.00
_cell.angle_beta   90.00
_cell.angle_gamma   90.00
#
_symmetry.space_group_name_H-M   'P 1'
#
loop_
_entity.id
_entity.type
_entity.pdbx_description
1 polymer ?
#
loop_
_entity_poly.entity_id
_entity_poly.type
_entity_poly.pdbx_seq_one_letter_code
_entity_poly.pdbx_strand_id
1 'polypeptide(L)'
;MPIPPRPVLRAAIRWLDRLPRSSPARSRALFTNHRDFSDLTPTQYEAAYAWLGDVGLLSDLHTPVPAAERVFTATITHGGSHWLKDAGDLVRSPDELPDDAVRAAEAAGLTTEAAFAHVITAWGKVDAAERVRVGMAGEAAVLTLLHDGVDAVVDHVAAVADGYGYDIAVHGSGCTLHLEIKSTLRRSRLTIHLSRNEYETMRRDPVWRLVAVRLNPDDSIAAIATVNREWMVAEAPADRGLSGRWESCRFDVPLSALSPGVLELGPVLRPNTPMLAGRVPWPGAAASRPNPIE
;
A
#
# COMPACT_ATOMS: atom_id res chain seq x y z
N MET A 1 -4.37 -18.10 5.37
CA MET A 1 -5.12 -19.23 5.99
C MET A 1 -6.53 -18.75 6.29
N PRO A 2 -7.58 -19.59 6.32
CA PRO A 2 -8.89 -19.13 6.75
C PRO A 2 -8.86 -18.63 8.20
N ILE A 3 -9.70 -17.66 8.53
CA ILE A 3 -9.84 -17.14 9.90
C ILE A 3 -10.28 -18.28 10.84
N PRO A 4 -9.56 -18.52 11.96
CA PRO A 4 -9.95 -19.55 12.90
C PRO A 4 -11.34 -19.29 13.51
N PRO A 5 -12.11 -20.34 13.84
CA PRO A 5 -13.41 -20.15 14.46
C PRO A 5 -13.25 -19.59 15.88
N ARG A 6 -14.30 -18.90 16.37
CA ARG A 6 -14.33 -18.21 17.68
C ARG A 6 -13.76 -19.03 18.86
N PRO A 7 -14.07 -20.34 19.02
CA PRO A 7 -13.51 -21.14 20.10
C PRO A 7 -11.98 -21.26 20.04
N VAL A 8 -11.41 -21.35 18.84
CA VAL A 8 -9.96 -21.46 18.63
C VAL A 8 -9.26 -20.14 18.94
N LEU A 9 -9.85 -19.00 18.55
CA LEU A 9 -9.32 -17.68 18.90
C LEU A 9 -9.30 -17.45 20.42
N ARG A 10 -10.37 -17.84 21.13
CA ARG A 10 -10.42 -17.80 22.60
C ARG A 10 -9.36 -18.69 23.26
N ALA A 11 -9.20 -19.92 22.75
CA ALA A 11 -8.13 -20.82 23.21
C ALA A 11 -6.74 -20.22 22.96
N ALA A 12 -6.52 -19.55 21.83
CA ALA A 12 -5.24 -18.92 21.50
C ALA A 12 -4.86 -17.81 22.48
N ILE A 13 -5.83 -16.99 22.91
CA ILE A 13 -5.62 -15.96 23.93
C ILE A 13 -5.20 -16.59 25.25
N ARG A 14 -5.91 -17.64 25.70
CA ARG A 14 -5.59 -18.36 26.93
C ARG A 14 -4.21 -18.99 26.89
N TRP A 15 -3.80 -19.50 25.73
CA TRP A 15 -2.44 -19.99 25.51
C TRP A 15 -1.41 -18.87 25.73
N LEU A 16 -1.57 -17.72 25.07
CA LEU A 16 -0.63 -16.60 25.19
C LEU A 16 -0.61 -15.97 26.59
N ASP A 17 -1.71 -15.99 27.34
CA ASP A 17 -1.74 -15.52 28.73
C ASP A 17 -0.98 -16.46 29.69
N ARG A 18 -0.92 -17.75 29.37
CA ARG A 18 -0.35 -18.79 30.25
C ARG A 18 1.10 -19.12 29.95
N LEU A 19 1.48 -19.17 28.68
CA LEU A 19 2.82 -19.55 28.24
C LEU A 19 3.97 -18.71 28.84
N PRO A 20 3.82 -17.40 29.10
CA PRO A 20 4.89 -16.61 29.72
C PRO A 20 5.24 -17.07 31.15
N ARG A 21 4.36 -17.85 31.80
CA ARG A 21 4.49 -18.29 33.20
C ARG A 21 4.43 -19.81 33.34
N SER A 22 4.32 -20.57 32.25
CA SER A 22 4.10 -22.02 32.30
C SER A 22 4.56 -22.70 31.02
N SER A 23 5.11 -23.90 31.15
CA SER A 23 5.47 -24.71 29.99
C SER A 23 4.22 -25.13 29.19
N PRO A 24 4.38 -25.46 27.90
CA PRO A 24 3.26 -25.96 27.10
C PRO A 24 2.58 -27.19 27.71
N ALA A 25 3.35 -28.15 28.24
CA ALA A 25 2.81 -29.35 28.88
C ALA A 25 1.96 -29.03 30.12
N ARG A 26 2.41 -28.10 30.96
CA ARG A 26 1.65 -27.67 32.15
C ARG A 26 0.37 -26.92 31.77
N SER A 27 0.43 -26.07 30.76
CA SER A 27 -0.74 -25.35 30.26
C SER A 27 -1.78 -26.31 29.67
N ARG A 28 -1.37 -27.35 28.92
CA ARG A 28 -2.29 -28.41 28.45
C ARG A 28 -2.99 -29.12 29.60
N ALA A 29 -2.24 -29.54 30.61
CA ALA A 29 -2.81 -30.21 31.77
C ALA A 29 -3.84 -29.32 32.48
N LEU A 30 -3.57 -28.01 32.57
CA LEU A 30 -4.50 -27.03 33.11
C LEU A 30 -5.78 -26.92 32.28
N PHE A 31 -5.65 -26.74 30.96
CA PHE A 31 -6.80 -26.58 30.05
C PHE A 31 -7.71 -27.82 30.02
N THR A 32 -7.15 -29.01 30.19
CA THR A 32 -7.93 -30.27 30.20
C THR A 32 -8.62 -30.54 31.53
N ASN A 33 -7.99 -30.21 32.66
CA ASN A 33 -8.45 -30.69 33.97
C ASN A 33 -9.10 -29.62 34.87
N HIS A 34 -8.91 -28.33 34.58
CA HIS A 34 -9.38 -27.25 35.44
C HIS A 34 -10.71 -26.69 34.96
N ARG A 35 -11.68 -26.56 35.89
CA ARG A 35 -13.08 -26.18 35.59
C ARG A 35 -13.21 -24.86 34.83
N ASP A 36 -12.36 -23.88 35.13
CA ASP A 36 -12.36 -22.55 34.50
C ASP A 36 -12.04 -22.57 32.99
N PHE A 37 -11.59 -23.73 32.46
CA PHE A 37 -11.20 -23.91 31.06
C PHE A 37 -12.06 -24.94 30.31
N SER A 38 -13.12 -25.44 30.96
CA SER A 38 -13.99 -26.52 30.45
C SER A 38 -14.98 -26.09 29.38
N ASP A 39 -15.07 -24.79 29.08
CA ASP A 39 -15.90 -24.24 28.01
C ASP A 39 -15.34 -24.50 26.59
N LEU A 40 -14.11 -25.02 26.48
CA LEU A 40 -13.46 -25.38 25.22
C LEU A 40 -12.93 -26.81 25.27
N THR A 41 -12.95 -27.51 24.13
CA THR A 41 -12.47 -28.88 24.05
C THR A 41 -10.94 -28.95 23.95
N PRO A 42 -10.30 -30.05 24.37
CA PRO A 42 -8.85 -30.24 24.17
C PRO A 42 -8.41 -30.07 22.72
N THR A 43 -9.22 -30.53 21.76
CA THR A 43 -8.95 -30.35 20.33
C THR A 43 -8.94 -28.89 19.91
N GLN A 44 -9.81 -28.04 20.48
CA GLN A 44 -9.80 -26.60 20.21
C GLN A 44 -8.54 -25.93 20.75
N TYR A 45 -8.03 -26.37 21.91
CA TYR A 45 -6.76 -25.89 22.45
C TYR A 45 -5.56 -26.32 21.61
N GLU A 46 -5.50 -27.56 21.14
CA GLU A 46 -4.39 -27.98 20.27
C GLU A 46 -4.44 -27.28 18.91
N ALA A 47 -5.63 -27.12 18.32
CA ALA A 47 -5.80 -26.34 17.10
C ALA A 47 -5.32 -24.89 17.27
N ALA A 48 -5.63 -24.28 18.41
CA ALA A 48 -5.17 -22.93 18.74
C ALA A 48 -3.64 -22.86 18.91
N TYR A 49 -3.03 -23.84 19.59
CA TYR A 49 -1.58 -23.89 19.79
C TYR A 49 -0.83 -24.04 18.46
N ALA A 50 -1.31 -24.94 17.59
CA ALA A 50 -0.76 -25.10 16.24
C ALA A 50 -0.85 -23.81 15.44
N TRP A 51 -2.05 -23.19 15.42
CA TRP A 51 -2.25 -21.92 14.74
C TRP A 51 -1.33 -20.81 15.26
N LEU A 52 -1.16 -20.68 16.58
CA LEU A 52 -0.23 -19.70 17.18
C LEU A 52 1.22 -19.89 16.69
N GLY A 53 1.64 -21.14 16.47
CA GLY A 53 2.93 -21.46 15.86
C GLY A 53 3.00 -21.01 14.41
N ASP A 54 1.98 -21.34 13.61
CA ASP A 54 1.90 -20.99 12.19
C ASP A 54 1.93 -19.47 11.95
N VAL A 55 1.26 -18.68 12.81
CA VAL A 55 1.27 -17.21 12.73
C VAL A 55 2.43 -16.57 13.51
N GLY A 56 3.38 -17.38 14.01
CA GLY A 56 4.60 -16.91 14.66
C GLY A 56 4.44 -16.26 16.03
N LEU A 57 3.26 -16.34 16.66
CA LEU A 57 3.00 -15.73 17.97
C LEU A 57 3.69 -16.44 19.14
N LEU A 58 4.18 -17.67 18.93
CA LEU A 58 4.98 -18.40 19.94
C LEU A 58 6.44 -17.92 20.04
N SER A 59 6.91 -17.12 19.08
CA SER A 59 8.31 -16.67 19.03
C SER A 59 8.63 -15.51 20.00
N ASP A 60 7.61 -14.75 20.40
CA ASP A 60 7.74 -13.66 21.38
C ASP A 60 6.61 -13.73 22.41
N LEU A 61 6.87 -14.45 23.50
CA LEU A 61 5.91 -14.62 24.59
C LEU A 61 5.97 -13.47 25.62
N HIS A 62 7.02 -12.66 25.62
CA HIS A 62 7.26 -11.64 26.65
C HIS A 62 6.93 -10.21 26.19
N THR A 63 6.33 -10.08 25.01
CA THR A 63 5.80 -8.80 24.54
C THR A 63 4.82 -8.16 25.55
N PRO A 64 4.86 -6.83 25.72
CA PRO A 64 3.92 -6.12 26.59
C PRO A 64 2.52 -6.01 25.98
N VAL A 65 2.33 -6.37 24.71
CA VAL A 65 1.04 -6.29 24.03
C VAL A 65 0.09 -7.38 24.55
N PRO A 66 -1.15 -7.04 24.97
CA PRO A 66 -2.12 -8.03 25.45
C PRO A 66 -2.40 -9.16 24.46
N ALA A 67 -2.61 -10.38 24.96
CA ALA A 67 -2.86 -11.56 24.15
C ALA A 67 -4.05 -11.38 23.18
N ALA A 68 -5.13 -10.74 23.63
CA ALA A 68 -6.31 -10.45 22.81
C ALA A 68 -5.98 -9.61 21.56
N GLU A 69 -5.20 -8.53 21.73
CA GLU A 69 -4.79 -7.64 20.64
C GLU A 69 -3.87 -8.35 19.64
N ARG A 70 -2.96 -9.19 20.16
CA ARG A 70 -2.05 -10.00 19.34
C ARG A 70 -2.80 -11.01 18.48
N VAL A 71 -3.73 -11.75 19.10
CA VAL A 71 -4.55 -12.75 18.40
C VAL A 71 -5.44 -12.06 17.35
N PHE A 72 -6.07 -10.93 17.69
CA PHE A 72 -6.86 -10.15 16.74
C PHE A 72 -6.01 -9.70 15.54
N THR A 73 -4.88 -9.05 15.81
CA THR A 73 -3.98 -8.54 14.77
C THR A 73 -3.47 -9.67 13.87
N ALA A 74 -3.06 -10.81 14.45
CA ALA A 74 -2.63 -11.97 13.67
C ALA A 74 -3.77 -12.55 12.82
N THR A 75 -5.00 -12.55 13.35
CA THR A 75 -6.19 -13.02 12.64
C THR A 75 -6.46 -12.20 11.39
N ILE A 76 -6.49 -10.87 11.50
CA ILE A 76 -6.79 -10.02 10.32
C ILE A 76 -5.65 -10.00 9.31
N THR A 77 -4.40 -10.17 9.74
CA THR A 77 -3.21 -10.14 8.86
C THR A 77 -2.95 -11.48 8.15
N HIS A 78 -3.13 -12.61 8.83
CA HIS A 78 -2.83 -13.96 8.29
C HIS A 78 -4.09 -14.73 7.86
N GLY A 79 -5.27 -14.25 8.25
CA GLY A 79 -6.59 -14.83 7.96
C GLY A 79 -7.07 -14.71 6.51
N GLY A 80 -6.23 -14.20 5.60
CA GLY A 80 -6.60 -14.04 4.19
C GLY A 80 -7.60 -12.91 3.94
N SER A 81 -7.65 -11.92 4.84
CA SER A 81 -8.53 -10.74 4.74
C SER A 81 -8.20 -9.92 3.50
N HIS A 82 -8.82 -10.24 2.37
CA HIS A 82 -8.57 -9.55 1.10
C HIS A 82 -8.97 -8.07 1.14
N TRP A 83 -9.85 -7.68 2.06
CA TRP A 83 -10.24 -6.30 2.27
C TRP A 83 -9.15 -5.47 2.98
N LEU A 84 -8.22 -6.10 3.71
CA LEU A 84 -7.25 -5.37 4.54
C LEU A 84 -6.35 -4.45 3.72
N LYS A 85 -5.94 -4.88 2.52
CA LYS A 85 -5.14 -4.10 1.56
C LYS A 85 -5.86 -2.84 1.05
N ASP A 86 -7.19 -2.82 1.10
CA ASP A 86 -8.03 -1.70 0.69
C ASP A 86 -8.73 -1.03 1.89
N ALA A 87 -8.33 -1.36 3.13
CA ALA A 87 -9.03 -0.92 4.34
C ALA A 87 -9.09 0.60 4.49
N GLY A 88 -8.07 1.34 4.03
CA GLY A 88 -8.11 2.80 4.06
C GLY A 88 -9.24 3.43 3.22
N ASP A 89 -9.82 2.67 2.28
CA ASP A 89 -10.98 3.10 1.50
C ASP A 89 -12.29 2.47 2.00
N LEU A 90 -12.21 1.21 2.44
CA LEU A 90 -13.35 0.36 2.81
C LEU A 90 -13.79 0.51 4.27
N VAL A 91 -12.90 0.95 5.16
CA VAL A 91 -13.13 0.99 6.61
C VAL A 91 -12.70 2.37 7.13
N ARG A 92 -13.63 3.32 7.11
CA ARG A 92 -13.37 4.74 7.48
C ARG A 92 -13.82 5.05 8.89
N SER A 93 -14.69 4.21 9.45
CA SER A 93 -15.21 4.34 10.81
C SER A 93 -15.34 2.96 11.47
N PRO A 94 -15.44 2.89 12.81
CA PRO A 94 -15.63 1.62 13.52
C PRO A 94 -16.84 0.82 13.06
N ASP A 95 -17.93 1.49 12.66
CA ASP A 95 -19.18 0.84 12.23
C ASP A 95 -19.07 0.22 10.82
N GLU A 96 -17.99 0.50 10.08
CA GLU A 96 -17.70 -0.07 8.76
C GLU A 96 -16.79 -1.30 8.82
N LEU A 97 -16.51 -1.82 10.03
CA LEU A 97 -15.69 -3.02 10.17
C LEU A 97 -16.34 -4.23 9.47
N PRO A 98 -15.59 -4.96 8.62
CA PRO A 98 -16.10 -6.17 7.98
C PRO A 98 -16.47 -7.25 9.00
N ASP A 99 -17.47 -8.08 8.68
CA ASP A 99 -18.00 -9.10 9.59
C ASP A 99 -16.94 -10.04 10.18
N ASP A 100 -15.90 -10.35 9.40
CA ASP A 100 -14.83 -11.22 9.84
C ASP A 100 -13.93 -10.55 10.90
N ALA A 101 -13.64 -9.26 10.76
CA ALA A 101 -13.01 -8.44 11.79
C ALA A 101 -13.91 -8.33 13.03
N VAL A 102 -15.20 -8.07 12.87
CA VAL A 102 -16.14 -8.00 14.01
C VAL A 102 -16.15 -9.31 14.79
N ARG A 103 -16.28 -10.46 14.10
CA ARG A 103 -16.25 -11.78 14.76
C ARG A 103 -14.93 -12.06 15.47
N ALA A 104 -13.80 -11.64 14.89
CA ALA A 104 -12.50 -11.79 15.52
C ALA A 104 -12.37 -10.91 16.78
N ALA A 105 -12.87 -9.67 16.73
CA ALA A 105 -12.89 -8.75 17.86
C ALA A 105 -13.75 -9.29 19.01
N GLU A 106 -14.95 -9.80 18.71
CA GLU A 106 -15.84 -10.44 19.69
C GLU A 106 -15.28 -11.73 20.30
N ALA A 107 -14.44 -12.45 19.54
CA ALA A 107 -13.72 -13.61 20.05
C ALA A 107 -12.61 -13.18 21.01
N ALA A 108 -11.95 -12.06 20.70
CA ALA A 108 -10.88 -11.49 21.50
C ALA A 108 -11.35 -10.64 22.68
N GLY A 109 -12.63 -10.28 22.74
CA GLY A 109 -13.17 -9.39 23.78
C GLY A 109 -12.75 -7.93 23.57
N LEU A 110 -12.45 -7.53 22.34
CA LEU A 110 -12.12 -6.15 21.97
C LEU A 110 -13.40 -5.36 21.68
N THR A 111 -13.39 -4.06 21.99
CA THR A 111 -14.44 -3.16 21.51
C THR A 111 -14.27 -2.90 20.02
N THR A 112 -15.33 -2.41 19.37
CA THR A 112 -15.32 -2.03 17.95
C THR A 112 -14.26 -0.96 17.68
N GLU A 113 -14.09 0.01 18.58
CA GLU A 113 -13.09 1.08 18.46
C GLU A 113 -11.67 0.53 18.55
N ALA A 114 -11.40 -0.38 19.48
CA ALA A 114 -10.10 -1.02 19.60
C ALA A 114 -9.79 -1.86 18.35
N ALA A 115 -10.76 -2.65 17.89
CA ALA A 115 -10.63 -3.43 16.66
C ALA A 115 -10.35 -2.53 15.44
N PHE A 116 -11.07 -1.42 15.30
CA PHE A 116 -10.84 -0.43 14.25
C PHE A 116 -9.42 0.15 14.31
N ALA A 117 -8.94 0.56 15.49
CA ALA A 117 -7.59 1.07 15.66
C ALA A 117 -6.51 0.04 15.24
N HIS A 118 -6.72 -1.24 15.58
CA HIS A 118 -5.83 -2.32 15.15
C HIS A 118 -5.89 -2.58 13.64
N VAL A 119 -7.07 -2.48 13.02
CA VAL A 119 -7.23 -2.58 11.56
C VAL A 119 -6.46 -1.45 10.85
N ILE A 120 -6.63 -0.20 11.29
CA ILE A 120 -5.91 0.94 10.71
C ILE A 120 -4.39 0.78 10.87
N THR A 121 -3.94 0.32 12.04
CA THR A 121 -2.51 0.06 12.30
C THR A 121 -1.97 -1.06 11.41
N ALA A 122 -2.70 -2.16 11.28
CA ALA A 122 -2.30 -3.29 10.44
C ALA A 122 -2.28 -2.90 8.95
N TRP A 123 -3.33 -2.22 8.48
CA TRP A 123 -3.40 -1.68 7.12
C TRP A 123 -2.23 -0.74 6.84
N GLY A 124 -1.94 0.22 7.72
CA GLY A 124 -0.84 1.16 7.52
C GLY A 124 0.52 0.48 7.30
N LYS A 125 0.76 -0.67 7.96
CA LYS A 125 1.97 -1.49 7.75
C LYS A 125 1.96 -2.21 6.40
N VAL A 126 0.85 -2.85 6.06
CA VAL A 126 0.68 -3.56 4.79
C VAL A 126 0.82 -2.59 3.61
N ASP A 127 0.12 -1.46 3.68
CA ASP A 127 0.12 -0.41 2.67
C ASP A 127 1.51 0.24 2.52
N ALA A 128 2.24 0.48 3.62
CA ALA A 128 3.61 0.98 3.53
C ALA A 128 4.55 0.00 2.79
N ALA A 129 4.53 -1.28 3.16
CA ALA A 129 5.37 -2.30 2.54
C ALA A 129 5.02 -2.51 1.06
N GLU A 130 3.73 -2.55 0.73
CA GLU A 130 3.26 -2.69 -0.65
C GLU A 130 3.62 -1.47 -1.49
N ARG A 131 3.43 -0.25 -0.97
CA ARG A 131 3.84 0.99 -1.67
C ARG A 131 5.33 1.03 -1.96
N VAL A 132 6.19 0.60 -1.03
CA VAL A 132 7.64 0.51 -1.26
C VAL A 132 7.93 -0.47 -2.39
N ARG A 133 7.37 -1.69 -2.34
CA ARG A 133 7.60 -2.71 -3.38
C ARG A 133 7.12 -2.23 -4.75
N VAL A 134 5.89 -1.69 -4.83
CA VAL A 134 5.30 -1.21 -6.09
C VAL A 134 6.04 0.01 -6.62
N GLY A 135 6.47 0.92 -5.74
CA GLY A 135 7.31 2.07 -6.09
C GLY A 135 8.61 1.63 -6.77
N MET A 136 9.40 0.81 -6.08
CA MET A 136 10.67 0.28 -6.59
C MET A 136 10.51 -0.47 -7.92
N ALA A 137 9.49 -1.34 -8.01
CA ALA A 137 9.23 -2.11 -9.23
C ALA A 137 8.90 -1.21 -10.42
N GLY A 138 8.06 -0.19 -10.23
CA GLY A 138 7.67 0.68 -11.32
C GLY A 138 8.76 1.67 -11.73
N GLU A 139 9.55 2.15 -10.78
CA GLU A 139 10.74 2.96 -11.07
C GLU A 139 11.76 2.16 -11.91
N ALA A 140 12.09 0.93 -11.49
CA ALA A 140 12.97 0.05 -12.23
C ALA A 140 12.44 -0.25 -13.64
N ALA A 141 11.15 -0.52 -13.77
CA ALA A 141 10.54 -0.79 -15.07
C ALA A 141 10.56 0.45 -15.99
N VAL A 142 10.35 1.66 -15.45
CA VAL A 142 10.47 2.91 -16.22
C VAL A 142 11.90 3.16 -16.65
N LEU A 143 12.89 2.92 -15.79
CA LEU A 143 14.30 3.00 -16.16
C LEU A 143 14.61 2.10 -17.35
N THR A 144 14.23 0.82 -17.30
CA THR A 144 14.39 -0.10 -18.44
C THR A 144 13.71 0.42 -19.70
N LEU A 145 12.45 0.86 -19.60
CA LEU A 145 11.71 1.40 -20.73
C LEU A 145 12.36 2.65 -21.35
N LEU A 146 12.92 3.53 -20.53
CA LEU A 146 13.64 4.71 -21.00
C LEU A 146 14.94 4.31 -21.72
N HIS A 147 15.77 3.46 -21.11
CA HIS A 147 17.03 3.01 -21.71
C HIS A 147 16.83 2.35 -23.09
N ASP A 148 15.76 1.57 -23.23
CA ASP A 148 15.42 0.92 -24.50
C ASP A 148 14.73 1.87 -25.48
N GLY A 149 14.03 2.86 -24.97
CA GLY A 149 13.03 3.64 -25.71
C GLY A 149 13.45 5.05 -26.13
N VAL A 150 14.57 5.59 -25.62
CA VAL A 150 15.06 6.93 -25.96
C VAL A 150 16.52 6.95 -26.41
N ASP A 151 16.86 7.91 -27.26
CA ASP A 151 18.22 8.27 -27.67
C ASP A 151 18.73 9.45 -26.83
N ALA A 152 18.84 9.24 -25.51
CA ALA A 152 19.28 10.20 -24.52
C ALA A 152 20.04 9.53 -23.37
N VAL A 153 20.75 10.32 -22.57
CA VAL A 153 21.32 9.88 -21.29
C VAL A 153 20.18 9.81 -20.27
N VAL A 154 20.13 8.72 -19.51
CA VAL A 154 19.12 8.48 -18.47
C VAL A 154 19.86 8.21 -17.16
N ASP A 155 19.70 9.11 -16.20
CA ASP A 155 20.36 9.02 -14.89
C ASP A 155 19.34 8.66 -13.81
N HIS A 156 19.66 7.64 -13.01
CA HIS A 156 18.87 7.25 -11.85
C HIS A 156 19.30 8.11 -10.63
N VAL A 157 18.66 9.26 -10.47
CA VAL A 157 19.05 10.27 -9.47
C VAL A 157 18.73 9.83 -8.05
N ALA A 158 17.59 9.15 -7.84
CA ALA A 158 17.23 8.60 -6.53
C ALA A 158 18.26 7.60 -5.98
N ALA A 159 19.02 6.90 -6.84
CA ALA A 159 20.08 6.01 -6.38
C ALA A 159 21.30 6.75 -5.79
N VAL A 160 21.45 8.05 -6.06
CA VAL A 160 22.63 8.85 -5.72
C VAL A 160 22.30 9.94 -4.70
N ALA A 161 21.12 10.54 -4.76
CA ALA A 161 20.73 11.62 -3.85
C ALA A 161 19.20 11.88 -3.79
N ASP A 162 18.60 11.56 -2.64
CA ASP A 162 17.17 11.82 -2.35
C ASP A 162 16.81 13.33 -2.28
N GLY A 163 17.80 14.21 -2.18
CA GLY A 163 17.58 15.64 -1.98
C GLY A 163 17.10 16.41 -3.21
N TYR A 164 17.16 15.82 -4.41
CA TYR A 164 16.84 16.53 -5.65
C TYR A 164 15.33 16.70 -5.89
N GLY A 165 14.49 15.81 -5.34
CA GLY A 165 13.04 15.86 -5.46
C GLY A 165 12.48 15.32 -6.78
N TYR A 166 13.23 14.43 -7.44
CA TYR A 166 12.83 13.62 -8.60
C TYR A 166 13.69 12.35 -8.68
N ASP A 167 13.16 11.31 -9.32
CA ASP A 167 13.77 9.98 -9.35
C ASP A 167 14.75 9.80 -10.52
N ILE A 168 14.38 10.30 -11.71
CA ILE A 168 15.09 10.05 -12.96
C ILE A 168 15.35 11.37 -13.69
N ALA A 169 16.55 11.55 -14.22
CA ALA A 169 16.85 12.64 -15.16
C ALA A 169 17.05 12.08 -16.58
N VAL A 170 16.54 12.79 -17.58
CA VAL A 170 16.75 12.47 -19.00
C VAL A 170 17.35 13.68 -19.70
N HIS A 171 18.49 13.46 -20.35
CA HIS A 171 19.25 14.50 -21.03
C HIS A 171 19.64 14.06 -22.45
N GLY A 172 19.13 14.76 -23.45
CA GLY A 172 19.43 14.49 -24.86
C GLY A 172 19.25 15.73 -25.73
N SER A 173 19.45 15.57 -27.04
CA SER A 173 19.33 16.68 -27.98
C SER A 173 17.93 17.27 -27.96
N GLY A 174 17.79 18.51 -27.48
CA GLY A 174 16.50 19.20 -27.38
C GLY A 174 15.55 18.66 -26.30
N CYS A 175 16.03 17.80 -25.39
CA CYS A 175 15.21 17.23 -24.33
C CYS A 175 15.98 17.22 -23.00
N THR A 176 15.42 17.91 -22.01
CA THR A 176 15.83 17.81 -20.60
C THR A 176 14.58 17.62 -19.77
N LEU A 177 14.51 16.53 -18.99
CA LEU A 177 13.39 16.22 -18.13
C LEU A 177 13.87 15.67 -16.79
N HIS A 178 13.12 16.01 -15.74
CA HIS A 178 13.26 15.42 -14.42
C HIS A 178 11.93 14.72 -14.08
N LEU A 179 11.98 13.42 -13.83
CA LEU A 179 10.80 12.59 -13.69
C LEU A 179 10.69 12.10 -12.25
N GLU A 180 9.54 12.36 -11.63
CA GLU A 180 9.11 11.72 -10.39
C GLU A 180 8.15 10.58 -10.73
N ILE A 181 8.41 9.37 -10.26
CA ILE A 181 7.68 8.16 -10.64
C ILE A 181 6.75 7.74 -9.49
N LYS A 182 5.44 7.66 -9.77
CA LYS A 182 4.46 7.11 -8.82
C LYS A 182 3.74 5.92 -9.43
N SER A 183 3.89 4.76 -8.79
CA SER A 183 3.47 3.48 -9.33
C SER A 183 2.24 2.91 -8.62
N THR A 184 1.39 2.19 -9.35
CA THR A 184 0.22 1.52 -8.79
C THR A 184 -0.12 0.22 -9.52
N LEU A 185 -0.70 -0.74 -8.79
CA LEU A 185 -1.35 -1.93 -9.37
C LEU A 185 -2.86 -1.73 -9.60
N ARG A 186 -3.44 -0.64 -9.10
CA ARG A 186 -4.88 -0.41 -9.12
C ARG A 186 -5.33 0.03 -10.51
N ARG A 187 -6.48 -0.48 -10.97
CA ARG A 187 -7.02 -0.21 -12.32
C ARG A 187 -7.96 0.98 -12.41
N SER A 188 -8.72 1.27 -11.35
CA SER A 188 -9.89 2.16 -11.40
C SER A 188 -9.64 3.55 -10.80
N ARG A 189 -8.64 3.71 -9.92
CA ARG A 189 -8.32 4.98 -9.27
C ARG A 189 -6.81 5.11 -9.12
N LEU A 190 -6.30 6.30 -9.44
CA LEU A 190 -4.92 6.67 -9.17
C LEU A 190 -4.88 7.52 -7.90
N THR A 191 -4.26 6.97 -6.86
CA THR A 191 -3.95 7.72 -5.63
C THR A 191 -2.44 7.89 -5.58
N ILE A 192 -1.98 9.13 -5.44
CA ILE A 192 -0.56 9.46 -5.31
C ILE A 192 -0.33 10.18 -3.98
N HIS A 193 0.87 10.00 -3.43
CA HIS A 193 1.36 10.77 -2.29
C HIS A 193 2.54 11.60 -2.74
N LEU A 194 2.50 12.89 -2.45
CA LEU A 194 3.56 13.84 -2.79
C LEU A 194 4.11 14.46 -1.51
N SER A 195 5.44 14.40 -1.34
CA SER A 195 6.09 15.09 -0.23
C SER A 195 6.14 16.60 -0.49
N ARG A 196 6.36 17.39 0.57
CA ARG A 196 6.56 18.84 0.42
C ARG A 196 7.77 19.17 -0.44
N ASN A 197 8.85 18.39 -0.32
CA ASN A 197 10.06 18.58 -1.11
C ASN A 197 9.81 18.34 -2.61
N GLU A 198 9.11 17.26 -2.95
CA GLU A 198 8.70 16.96 -4.34
C GLU A 198 7.81 18.07 -4.89
N TYR A 199 6.83 18.54 -4.12
CA TYR A 199 5.93 19.61 -4.53
C TYR A 199 6.66 20.94 -4.79
N GLU A 200 7.53 21.38 -3.88
CA GLU A 200 8.27 22.63 -4.08
C GLU A 200 9.30 22.48 -5.21
N THR A 201 9.84 21.28 -5.42
CA THR A 201 10.68 20.98 -6.59
C THR A 201 9.90 21.07 -7.88
N MET A 202 8.73 20.42 -7.97
CA MET A 202 7.81 20.59 -9.08
C MET A 202 7.48 22.06 -9.34
N ARG A 203 7.33 22.90 -8.30
CA ARG A 203 7.00 24.33 -8.49
C ARG A 203 8.17 25.14 -9.02
N ARG A 204 9.39 24.90 -8.57
CA ARG A 204 10.58 25.66 -9.01
C ARG A 204 11.14 25.16 -10.34
N ASP A 205 10.96 23.88 -10.65
CA ASP A 205 11.58 23.22 -11.79
C ASP A 205 10.60 23.10 -12.98
N PRO A 206 10.83 23.81 -14.10
CA PRO A 206 9.94 23.78 -15.25
C PRO A 206 10.02 22.48 -16.06
N VAL A 207 11.09 21.70 -15.95
CA VAL A 207 11.29 20.44 -16.67
C VAL A 207 10.87 19.21 -15.84
N TRP A 208 10.46 19.43 -14.58
CA TRP A 208 9.95 18.41 -13.71
C TRP A 208 8.58 17.89 -14.17
N ARG A 209 8.39 16.57 -14.14
CA ARG A 209 7.14 15.88 -14.48
C ARG A 209 6.85 14.76 -13.48
N LEU A 210 5.60 14.69 -13.04
CA LEU A 210 5.10 13.53 -12.30
C LEU A 210 4.57 12.49 -13.29
N VAL A 211 5.19 11.32 -13.30
CA VAL A 211 4.83 10.20 -14.15
C VAL A 211 4.12 9.14 -13.31
N ALA A 212 2.84 8.94 -13.60
CA ALA A 212 2.06 7.83 -13.07
C ALA A 212 2.31 6.56 -13.88
N VAL A 213 2.61 5.46 -13.19
CA VAL A 213 2.88 4.16 -13.79
C VAL A 213 1.88 3.16 -13.27
N ARG A 214 1.20 2.47 -14.17
CA ARG A 214 0.38 1.33 -13.79
C ARG A 214 1.11 0.04 -14.11
N LEU A 215 1.25 -0.84 -13.13
CA LEU A 215 1.87 -2.14 -13.28
C LEU A 215 0.82 -3.25 -13.39
N ASN A 216 1.20 -4.33 -14.06
CA ASN A 216 0.55 -5.62 -13.97
C ASN A 216 1.06 -6.39 -12.73
N PRO A 217 0.40 -7.49 -12.32
CA PRO A 217 0.86 -8.30 -11.19
C PRO A 217 2.26 -8.94 -11.36
N ASP A 218 2.77 -9.01 -12.59
CA ASP A 218 4.13 -9.47 -12.93
C ASP A 218 5.14 -8.32 -12.98
N ASP A 219 4.78 -7.15 -12.42
CA ASP A 219 5.54 -5.91 -12.39
C ASP A 219 5.86 -5.30 -13.78
N SER A 220 5.26 -5.83 -14.86
CA SER A 220 5.35 -5.22 -16.20
C SER A 220 4.50 -3.95 -16.30
N ILE A 221 4.97 -2.96 -17.07
CA ILE A 221 4.23 -1.71 -17.28
C ILE A 221 2.98 -1.98 -18.12
N ALA A 222 1.83 -1.61 -17.57
CA ALA A 222 0.53 -1.72 -18.21
C ALA A 222 0.07 -0.39 -18.82
N ALA A 223 0.48 0.75 -18.24
CA ALA A 223 0.22 2.10 -18.77
C ALA A 223 1.15 3.14 -18.12
N ILE A 224 1.38 4.25 -18.83
CA ILE A 224 2.10 5.43 -18.34
C ILE A 224 1.26 6.67 -18.64
N ALA A 225 1.22 7.60 -17.70
CA ALA A 225 0.66 8.93 -17.91
C ALA A 225 1.44 9.99 -17.15
N THR A 226 1.45 11.21 -17.65
CA THR A 226 1.93 12.39 -16.92
C THR A 226 0.75 13.06 -16.22
N VAL A 227 0.95 13.43 -14.96
CA VAL A 227 -0.05 14.18 -14.18
C VAL A 227 0.10 15.66 -14.45
N ASN A 228 -1.02 16.34 -14.72
CA ASN A 228 -1.05 17.76 -15.01
C ASN A 228 -0.55 18.58 -13.81
N ARG A 229 0.51 19.36 -14.06
CA ARG A 229 1.16 20.21 -13.05
C ARG A 229 0.26 21.32 -12.51
N GLU A 230 -0.49 21.99 -13.39
CA GLU A 230 -1.37 23.10 -13.00
C GLU A 230 -2.49 22.61 -12.08
N TRP A 231 -3.06 21.43 -12.40
CA TRP A 231 -4.03 20.76 -11.55
C TRP A 231 -3.44 20.44 -10.17
N MET A 232 -2.23 19.87 -10.10
CA MET A 232 -1.59 19.58 -8.80
C MET A 232 -1.36 20.84 -7.97
N VAL A 233 -0.97 21.95 -8.60
CA VAL A 233 -0.79 23.25 -7.90
C VAL A 233 -2.14 23.78 -7.38
N ALA A 234 -3.23 23.61 -8.14
CA ALA A 234 -4.55 24.06 -7.75
C ALA A 234 -5.15 23.25 -6.58
N GLU A 235 -4.88 21.95 -6.52
CA GLU A 235 -5.44 21.03 -5.51
C GLU A 235 -4.57 20.87 -4.25
N ALA A 236 -3.30 21.28 -4.30
CA ALA A 236 -2.40 21.12 -3.16
C ALA A 236 -2.88 21.92 -1.94
N PRO A 237 -2.72 21.39 -0.71
CA PRO A 237 -3.09 22.13 0.49
C PRO A 237 -2.23 23.40 0.66
N ALA A 238 -2.85 24.44 1.20
CA ALA A 238 -2.16 25.65 1.62
C ALA A 238 -1.88 25.62 3.13
N ASP A 239 -0.70 26.10 3.52
CA ASP A 239 -0.38 26.34 4.93
C ASP A 239 -1.28 27.46 5.47
N ARG A 240 -1.87 27.25 6.65
CA ARG A 240 -2.86 28.19 7.23
C ARG A 240 -2.28 29.15 8.27
N GLY A 241 -1.03 28.98 8.69
CA GLY A 241 -0.41 29.80 9.73
C GLY A 241 1.12 29.70 9.74
N LEU A 242 1.75 30.43 10.65
CA LEU A 242 3.22 30.57 10.70
C LEU A 242 3.94 29.40 11.38
N SER A 243 3.23 28.63 12.20
CA SER A 243 3.83 27.58 13.05
C SER A 243 3.44 26.15 12.64
N GLY A 244 2.64 26.01 11.59
CA GLY A 244 2.21 24.71 11.07
C GLY A 244 2.37 24.69 9.56
N ARG A 245 2.98 23.63 9.05
CA ARG A 245 3.14 23.39 7.62
C ARG A 245 2.78 21.95 7.29
N TRP A 246 2.26 21.70 6.09
CA TRP A 246 2.08 20.34 5.62
C TRP A 246 3.40 19.75 5.11
N GLU A 247 3.62 18.46 5.37
CA GLU A 247 4.83 17.72 4.98
C GLU A 247 4.57 16.70 3.86
N SER A 248 3.34 16.19 3.76
CA SER A 248 2.90 15.34 2.66
C SER A 248 1.41 15.56 2.37
N CYS A 249 1.02 15.27 1.15
CA CYS A 249 -0.39 15.31 0.74
C CYS A 249 -0.75 14.10 -0.12
N ARG A 250 -2.01 13.69 -0.07
CA ARG A 250 -2.60 12.63 -0.90
C ARG A 250 -3.45 13.29 -1.97
N PHE A 251 -3.26 12.90 -3.22
CA PHE A 251 -4.14 13.25 -4.31
C PHE A 251 -4.87 12.00 -4.81
N ASP A 252 -6.19 12.09 -4.97
CA ASP A 252 -6.96 11.16 -5.77
C ASP A 252 -7.11 11.77 -7.18
N VAL A 253 -6.27 11.32 -8.11
CA VAL A 253 -6.07 11.97 -9.42
C VAL A 253 -7.22 11.60 -10.37
N PRO A 254 -7.99 12.58 -10.88
CA PRO A 254 -9.02 12.32 -11.87
C PRO A 254 -8.41 12.06 -13.24
N LEU A 255 -9.13 11.32 -14.10
CA LEU A 255 -8.67 11.03 -15.47
C LEU A 255 -8.45 12.29 -16.30
N SER A 256 -9.18 13.38 -16.02
CA SER A 256 -9.02 14.68 -16.69
C SER A 256 -7.69 15.36 -16.38
N ALA A 257 -7.00 14.96 -15.31
CA ALA A 257 -5.68 15.46 -14.93
C ALA A 257 -4.54 14.58 -15.49
N LEU A 258 -4.84 13.55 -16.28
CA LEU A 258 -3.86 12.63 -16.84
C LEU A 258 -3.71 12.80 -18.35
N SER A 259 -2.47 12.91 -18.80
CA SER A 259 -2.08 12.84 -20.22
C SER A 259 -1.33 11.54 -20.47
N PRO A 260 -1.77 10.66 -21.39
CA PRO A 260 -1.04 9.43 -21.69
C PRO A 260 0.41 9.68 -22.12
N GLY A 261 1.34 8.86 -21.63
CA GLY A 261 2.77 8.94 -21.93
C GLY A 261 3.53 10.08 -21.25
N VAL A 262 4.70 10.39 -21.80
CA VAL A 262 5.59 11.51 -21.42
C VAL A 262 5.96 12.23 -22.72
N LEU A 263 5.06 13.09 -23.19
CA LEU A 263 5.09 13.63 -24.56
C LEU A 263 6.34 14.48 -24.82
N GLU A 264 6.90 15.09 -23.78
CA GLU A 264 8.11 15.91 -23.85
C GLU A 264 9.36 15.12 -24.23
N LEU A 265 9.33 13.79 -24.16
CA LEU A 265 10.41 12.94 -24.68
C LEU A 265 10.46 12.91 -26.22
N GLY A 266 9.46 13.46 -26.91
CA GLY A 266 9.35 13.50 -28.37
C GLY A 266 10.66 13.63 -29.16
N PRO A 267 11.53 14.61 -28.85
CA PRO A 267 12.79 14.84 -29.57
C PRO A 267 13.79 13.67 -29.51
N VAL A 268 13.69 12.82 -28.49
CA VAL A 268 14.63 11.71 -28.22
C VAL A 268 13.95 10.34 -28.28
N LEU A 269 12.65 10.25 -28.60
CA LEU A 269 11.93 8.98 -28.63
C LEU A 269 12.32 8.12 -29.84
N ARG A 270 12.56 6.82 -29.59
CA ARG A 270 12.73 5.83 -30.65
C ARG A 270 11.39 5.44 -31.29
N PRO A 271 11.38 4.99 -32.57
CA PRO A 271 10.15 4.74 -33.34
C PRO A 271 9.16 3.68 -32.80
N ASN A 272 9.52 2.91 -31.76
CA ASN A 272 8.72 1.78 -31.25
C ASN A 272 8.42 1.84 -29.75
N THR A 273 8.26 3.05 -29.20
CA THR A 273 8.00 3.24 -27.76
C THR A 273 6.59 3.78 -27.50
N PRO A 274 5.51 3.00 -27.75
CA PRO A 274 4.14 3.49 -27.75
C PRO A 274 3.66 3.98 -26.37
N MET A 275 4.21 3.43 -25.28
CA MET A 275 3.86 3.86 -23.92
C MET A 275 4.37 5.28 -23.64
N LEU A 276 5.65 5.55 -23.88
CA LEU A 276 6.22 6.89 -23.69
C LEU A 276 5.62 7.91 -24.66
N ALA A 277 5.31 7.48 -25.89
CA ALA A 277 4.67 8.32 -26.91
C ALA A 277 3.18 8.59 -26.66
N GLY A 278 2.58 8.10 -25.56
CA GLY A 278 1.18 8.35 -25.22
C GLY A 278 0.16 7.62 -26.10
N ARG A 279 0.59 6.59 -26.84
CA ARG A 279 -0.30 5.77 -27.70
C ARG A 279 -1.05 4.70 -26.94
N VAL A 280 -0.64 4.42 -25.70
CA VAL A 280 -1.35 3.52 -24.78
C VAL A 280 -2.12 4.38 -23.78
N PRO A 281 -3.47 4.38 -23.80
CA PRO A 281 -4.25 5.21 -22.90
C PRO A 281 -4.18 4.69 -21.45
N TRP A 282 -4.36 5.59 -20.49
CA TRP A 282 -4.59 5.19 -19.11
C TRP A 282 -5.96 4.51 -18.98
N PRO A 283 -6.05 3.26 -18.51
CA PRO A 283 -7.34 2.56 -18.57
C PRO A 283 -8.38 3.17 -17.65
N GLY A 284 -9.62 3.21 -18.15
CA GLY A 284 -10.69 4.02 -17.56
C GLY A 284 -10.87 5.38 -18.28
N ALA A 285 -9.84 5.90 -18.97
CA ALA A 285 -10.04 6.97 -19.94
C ALA A 285 -10.92 6.41 -21.07
N ALA A 286 -12.14 6.94 -21.21
CA ALA A 286 -12.98 6.61 -22.35
C ALA A 286 -12.16 6.90 -23.62
N ALA A 287 -12.00 5.91 -24.49
CA ALA A 287 -11.51 6.16 -25.82
C ALA A 287 -12.52 7.12 -26.47
N SER A 288 -12.16 8.40 -26.59
CA SER A 288 -12.88 9.33 -27.43
C SER A 288 -12.90 8.72 -28.82
N ARG A 289 -14.07 8.19 -29.21
CA ARG A 289 -14.29 7.70 -30.57
C ARG A 289 -13.95 8.86 -31.52
N PRO A 290 -13.18 8.62 -32.58
CA PRO A 290 -13.02 9.64 -33.60
C PRO A 290 -14.40 10.01 -34.13
N ASN A 291 -14.73 11.31 -34.13
CA ASN A 291 -15.92 11.80 -34.80
C ASN A 291 -15.89 11.31 -36.25
N PRO A 292 -16.95 10.64 -36.75
CA PRO A 292 -17.07 10.46 -38.17
C PRO A 292 -17.17 11.84 -38.79
N ILE A 293 -16.26 12.10 -39.74
CA ILE A 293 -16.31 13.27 -40.60
C ILE A 293 -17.63 13.19 -41.38
N GLU A 294 -18.46 14.22 -41.24
CA GLU A 294 -19.45 14.62 -42.26
C GLU A 294 -18.87 15.75 -43.11
#